data_AF-A0A8S0G135-F1
#
_entry.id   AF-A0A8S0G135-F1
#
_cell.length_a   1.000
_cell.length_b   1.000
_cell.length_c   1.000
_cell.angle_alpha   90.00
_cell.angle_beta   90.00
_cell.angle_gamma   90.00
#
_symmetry.space_group_name_H-M   'P 1'
#
loop_
_entity.id
_entity.type
_entity.pdbx_description
1 polymer ?
#
loop_
_entity_poly.entity_id
_entity_poly.type
_entity_poly.pdbx_seq_one_letter_code
_entity_poly.pdbx_strand_id
1 'polypeptide(L)'
;MGEQYQLLDSYKICKYSGGLGPKQRQGDFKSPEGFYSVQRNQLKPDSRYYKAINIGFPNAYDRAHGYEGKYLMIHGDCVSIGCYAMTNQGIDEIFQFVTGALVFGQPSVQVSIYPFRMTDANMKRHKYSNFKDFWEQLKPGYDYFEQTRKPPTVSVVNGRYVVSASR
;
A
#
# COMPACT_ATOMS: atom_id res chain seq x y z
N MET A 1 -14.86 20.77 12.39
CA MET A 1 -13.58 20.66 11.64
C MET A 1 -13.00 19.31 12.01
N GLY A 2 -13.05 18.34 11.09
CA GLY A 2 -12.67 16.95 11.38
C GLY A 2 -11.15 16.77 11.56
N GLU A 3 -10.77 15.76 12.33
CA GLU A 3 -9.39 15.44 12.67
C GLU A 3 -8.54 15.17 11.41
N GLN A 4 -7.35 15.79 11.37
CA GLN A 4 -6.34 15.58 10.34
C GLN A 4 -5.35 14.52 10.81
N TYR A 5 -4.91 13.65 9.90
CA TYR A 5 -3.87 12.66 10.19
C TYR A 5 -2.53 13.36 10.43
N GLN A 6 -1.85 12.92 11.48
CA GLN A 6 -0.48 13.32 11.79
C GLN A 6 0.46 12.17 11.48
N LEU A 7 1.66 12.49 10.99
CA LEU A 7 2.72 11.49 10.81
C LEU A 7 3.21 11.05 12.19
N LEU A 8 2.98 9.79 12.52
CA LEU A 8 3.44 9.21 13.79
C LEU A 8 4.90 8.78 13.72
N ASP A 9 5.29 8.07 12.66
CA ASP A 9 6.65 7.58 12.46
C ASP A 9 6.95 7.27 10.98
N SER A 10 8.20 6.96 10.65
CA SER A 10 8.68 6.60 9.32
C SER A 10 9.72 5.49 9.36
N TYR A 11 9.37 4.35 8.76
CA TYR A 11 10.21 3.16 8.73
C TYR A 11 10.81 2.94 7.36
N LYS A 12 12.12 2.67 7.31
CA LYS A 12 12.77 2.25 6.07
C LYS A 12 12.38 0.81 5.74
N ILE A 13 11.88 0.60 4.53
CA ILE A 13 11.64 -0.76 4.00
C ILE A 13 12.99 -1.45 3.86
N CYS A 14 13.13 -2.63 4.46
CA CYS A 14 14.37 -3.40 4.42
C CYS A 14 14.56 -4.04 3.04
N LYS A 15 13.50 -4.67 2.51
CA LYS A 15 13.52 -5.28 1.18
C LYS A 15 12.14 -5.30 0.52
N TYR A 16 12.12 -5.04 -0.77
CA TYR A 16 11.00 -5.26 -1.67
C TYR A 16 11.54 -5.82 -2.99
N SER A 17 10.68 -6.32 -3.87
CA SER A 17 11.12 -7.09 -5.05
C SER A 17 10.52 -6.55 -6.35
N GLY A 18 11.21 -6.80 -7.47
CA GLY A 18 10.69 -6.59 -8.83
C GLY A 18 10.66 -5.16 -9.35
N GLY A 19 11.27 -4.19 -8.64
CA GLY A 19 11.33 -2.79 -9.07
C GLY A 19 9.95 -2.10 -9.18
N LEU A 20 9.92 -0.88 -9.69
CA LEU A 20 8.70 -0.04 -9.74
C LEU A 20 7.67 -0.55 -10.76
N GLY A 21 6.39 -0.35 -10.47
CA GLY A 21 5.22 -0.76 -11.25
C GLY A 21 4.28 -1.72 -10.48
N PRO A 22 3.07 -1.99 -10.98
CA PRO A 22 2.14 -2.91 -10.35
C PRO A 22 2.61 -4.37 -10.50
N LYS A 23 2.34 -5.18 -9.49
CA LYS A 23 2.38 -6.64 -9.57
C LYS A 23 1.24 -7.13 -10.46
N GLN A 24 1.51 -8.06 -11.38
CA GLN A 24 0.50 -8.49 -12.37
C GLN A 24 0.26 -10.00 -12.38
N ARG A 25 1.24 -10.84 -12.05
CA ARG A 25 1.08 -12.30 -12.16
C ARG A 25 1.75 -13.04 -11.02
N GLN A 26 1.32 -14.27 -10.77
CA GLN A 26 2.02 -15.14 -9.83
C GLN A 26 3.46 -15.42 -10.33
N GLY A 27 4.43 -15.33 -9.42
CA GLY A 27 5.84 -15.58 -9.76
C GLY A 27 6.57 -14.44 -10.49
N ASP A 28 5.98 -13.25 -10.68
CA ASP A 28 6.71 -12.08 -11.21
C ASP A 28 7.70 -11.45 -10.21
N PHE A 29 7.75 -11.97 -8.98
CA PHE A 29 8.61 -11.49 -7.89
C PHE A 29 8.53 -9.99 -7.66
N LYS A 30 7.34 -9.41 -7.82
CA LYS A 30 7.12 -7.98 -7.75
C LYS A 30 6.25 -7.59 -6.56
N SER A 31 6.65 -6.51 -5.90
CA SER A 31 5.84 -5.90 -4.85
C SER A 31 4.75 -5.02 -5.46
N PRO A 32 3.51 -5.07 -4.94
CA PRO A 32 2.38 -4.40 -5.56
C PRO A 32 2.31 -2.91 -5.20
N GLU A 33 1.94 -2.07 -6.15
CA GLU A 33 1.62 -0.66 -5.96
C GLU A 33 0.09 -0.48 -6.00
N GLY A 34 -0.44 0.55 -5.34
CA GLY A 34 -1.89 0.85 -5.35
C GLY A 34 -2.49 1.13 -3.97
N PHE A 35 -3.83 1.09 -3.92
CA PHE A 35 -4.61 1.36 -2.72
C PHE A 35 -5.21 0.08 -2.16
N TYR A 36 -4.94 -0.20 -0.89
CA TYR A 36 -5.31 -1.42 -0.20
C TYR A 36 -5.98 -1.12 1.13
N SER A 37 -6.60 -2.13 1.72
CA SER A 37 -7.27 -2.02 3.01
C SER A 37 -7.01 -3.27 3.84
N VAL A 38 -6.64 -3.05 5.09
CA VAL A 38 -6.31 -4.08 6.07
C VAL A 38 -7.41 -4.15 7.13
N GLN A 39 -7.97 -5.33 7.31
CA GLN A 39 -8.94 -5.67 8.34
C GLN A 39 -8.33 -6.64 9.35
N ARG A 40 -9.04 -6.88 10.46
CA ARG A 40 -8.55 -7.69 11.58
C ARG A 40 -8.11 -9.11 11.17
N ASN A 41 -8.81 -9.74 10.24
CA ASN A 41 -8.50 -11.09 9.75
C ASN A 41 -7.18 -11.16 8.92
N GLN A 42 -6.65 -10.01 8.49
CA GLN A 42 -5.42 -9.89 7.73
C GLN A 42 -4.18 -9.78 8.63
N LEU A 43 -4.35 -9.61 9.93
CA LEU A 43 -3.26 -9.68 10.91
C LEU A 43 -2.80 -11.13 11.09
N LYS A 44 -1.48 -11.35 11.03
CA LYS A 44 -0.81 -12.65 11.16
C LYS A 44 0.28 -12.56 12.23
N PRO A 45 -0.08 -12.62 13.52
CA PRO A 45 0.90 -12.54 14.62
C PRO A 45 1.84 -13.74 14.65
N ASP A 46 1.41 -14.89 14.12
CA ASP A 46 2.09 -16.18 14.03
C ASP A 46 2.88 -16.38 12.72
N SER A 47 3.16 -15.29 12.00
CA SER A 47 3.94 -15.34 10.77
C SER A 47 5.32 -15.96 10.99
N ARG A 48 5.76 -16.79 10.03
CA ARG A 48 7.12 -17.36 9.98
C ARG A 48 8.23 -16.31 9.84
N TYR A 49 7.88 -15.08 9.46
CA TYR A 49 8.80 -13.94 9.29
C TYR A 49 8.65 -12.89 10.40
N TYR A 50 8.28 -13.30 11.61
CA TYR A 50 8.09 -12.43 12.78
C TYR A 50 7.03 -11.34 12.55
N LYS A 51 5.76 -11.70 12.78
CA LYS A 51 4.54 -10.91 12.48
C LYS A 51 4.37 -10.52 11.01
N ALA A 52 3.13 -10.47 10.55
CA ALA A 52 2.82 -9.99 9.22
C ALA A 52 1.41 -9.41 9.12
N ILE A 53 1.24 -8.52 8.15
CA ILE A 53 -0.02 -7.91 7.78
C ILE A 53 -0.24 -8.19 6.30
N ASN A 54 -1.28 -8.97 5.97
CA ASN A 54 -1.65 -9.18 4.58
C ASN A 54 -2.34 -7.92 4.03
N ILE A 55 -1.79 -7.31 2.98
CA ILE A 55 -2.33 -6.05 2.45
C ILE A 55 -3.66 -6.25 1.69
N GLY A 56 -4.03 -7.49 1.35
CA GLY A 56 -5.28 -7.77 0.64
C GLY A 56 -5.18 -7.65 -0.89
N PHE A 57 -3.97 -7.82 -1.45
CA PHE A 57 -3.80 -8.03 -2.89
C PHE A 57 -4.41 -9.38 -3.31
N PRO A 58 -5.10 -9.46 -4.46
CA PRO A 58 -5.39 -8.36 -5.40
C PRO A 58 -6.57 -7.49 -4.93
N ASN A 59 -6.47 -6.18 -5.10
CA ASN A 59 -7.58 -5.23 -4.86
C ASN A 59 -8.56 -5.18 -6.05
N ALA A 60 -9.52 -4.25 -6.05
CA ALA A 60 -10.50 -4.12 -7.13
C ALA A 60 -9.88 -3.75 -8.50
N TYR A 61 -8.83 -2.92 -8.50
CA TYR A 61 -8.11 -2.52 -9.70
C TYR A 61 -7.35 -3.72 -10.27
N ASP A 62 -6.62 -4.42 -9.41
CA ASP A 62 -5.85 -5.60 -9.78
C ASP A 62 -6.76 -6.66 -10.41
N ARG A 63 -7.90 -6.96 -9.77
CA ARG A 63 -8.88 -7.91 -10.30
C ARG A 63 -9.48 -7.47 -11.64
N ALA A 64 -9.75 -6.18 -11.82
CA ALA A 64 -10.29 -5.65 -13.08
C ALA A 64 -9.32 -5.80 -14.27
N HIS A 65 -8.02 -5.93 -14.01
CA HIS A 65 -6.99 -6.16 -15.03
C HIS A 65 -6.55 -7.62 -15.11
N GLY A 66 -7.22 -8.53 -14.38
CA GLY A 66 -6.84 -9.94 -14.33
C GLY A 66 -5.50 -10.19 -13.65
N TYR A 67 -5.08 -9.32 -12.72
CA TYR A 67 -3.83 -9.52 -12.00
C TYR A 67 -3.96 -10.65 -10.98
N GLU A 68 -2.93 -11.48 -10.92
CA GLU A 68 -2.93 -12.71 -10.13
C GLU A 68 -1.84 -12.72 -9.05
N GLY A 69 -2.14 -13.46 -7.99
CA GLY A 69 -1.27 -13.64 -6.84
C GLY A 69 -2.07 -13.55 -5.54
N LYS A 70 -1.37 -13.76 -4.43
CA LYS A 70 -1.94 -13.73 -3.08
C LYS A 70 -0.82 -13.60 -2.06
N TYR A 71 -1.19 -13.28 -0.83
CA TYR A 71 -0.28 -13.22 0.33
C TYR A 71 0.86 -12.21 0.17
N LEU A 72 0.54 -11.04 -0.37
CA LEU A 72 1.45 -9.90 -0.34
C LEU A 72 1.33 -9.27 1.04
N MET A 73 2.44 -9.21 1.77
CA MET A 73 2.44 -8.82 3.18
C MET A 73 3.40 -7.68 3.46
N ILE A 74 3.14 -6.97 4.54
CA ILE A 74 4.13 -6.18 5.29
C ILE A 74 4.54 -7.05 6.47
N HIS A 75 5.81 -7.42 6.59
CA HIS A 75 6.27 -8.38 7.61
C HIS A 75 7.65 -8.05 8.15
N GLY A 76 8.08 -8.71 9.24
CA GLY A 76 9.42 -8.59 9.81
C GLY A 76 10.49 -9.32 9.00
N ASP A 77 11.70 -9.45 9.54
CA ASP A 77 12.88 -9.99 8.84
C ASP A 77 13.26 -9.19 7.56
N CYS A 78 14.46 -9.37 7.01
CA CYS A 78 14.94 -8.60 5.85
C CYS A 78 14.95 -9.41 4.54
N VAL A 79 13.99 -10.32 4.37
CA VAL A 79 13.90 -11.19 3.19
C VAL A 79 12.57 -11.00 2.47
N SER A 80 12.60 -10.82 1.15
CA SER A 80 11.38 -10.68 0.36
C SER A 80 11.55 -11.23 -1.05
N ILE A 81 10.48 -11.83 -1.56
CA ILE A 81 10.29 -12.37 -2.90
C ILE A 81 9.05 -11.69 -3.57
N GLY A 82 8.53 -10.62 -2.96
CA GLY A 82 7.33 -9.90 -3.43
C GLY A 82 6.62 -9.09 -2.33
N CYS A 83 6.86 -9.41 -1.07
CA CYS A 83 6.34 -8.65 0.08
C CYS A 83 7.12 -7.33 0.33
N TYR A 84 6.64 -6.55 1.28
CA TYR A 84 7.38 -5.45 1.90
C TYR A 84 7.97 -5.93 3.22
N ALA A 85 9.25 -6.30 3.20
CA ALA A 85 9.97 -6.74 4.37
C ALA A 85 10.48 -5.51 5.14
N MET A 86 10.10 -5.44 6.40
CA MET A 86 10.52 -4.46 7.40
C MET A 86 11.48 -5.14 8.38
N THR A 87 12.18 -4.41 9.24
CA THR A 87 12.89 -5.09 10.34
C THR A 87 11.90 -5.64 11.38
N ASN A 88 12.34 -6.57 12.24
CA ASN A 88 11.52 -7.06 13.36
C ASN A 88 11.03 -5.91 14.25
N GLN A 89 11.91 -4.95 14.56
CA GLN A 89 11.54 -3.75 15.29
C GLN A 89 10.50 -2.90 14.54
N GLY A 90 10.70 -2.67 13.24
CA GLY A 90 9.77 -1.87 12.45
C GLY A 90 8.38 -2.50 12.35
N ILE A 91 8.30 -3.81 12.10
CA ILE A 91 6.99 -4.48 12.05
C ILE A 91 6.34 -4.57 13.43
N ASP A 92 7.07 -4.62 14.53
CA ASP A 92 6.48 -4.64 15.87
C ASP A 92 5.59 -3.42 16.11
N GLU A 93 6.12 -2.23 15.83
CA GLU A 93 5.41 -0.96 16.00
C GLU A 93 4.29 -0.82 14.98
N ILE A 94 4.54 -1.11 13.70
CA ILE A 94 3.51 -1.08 12.64
C ILE A 94 2.35 -2.02 13.02
N PHE A 95 2.65 -3.24 13.45
CA PHE A 95 1.65 -4.22 13.84
C PHE A 95 0.87 -3.76 15.06
N GLN A 96 1.53 -3.14 16.05
CA GLN A 96 0.86 -2.58 17.22
C GLN A 96 -0.10 -1.45 16.85
N PHE A 97 0.30 -0.49 16.01
CA PHE A 97 -0.58 0.61 15.60
C PHE A 97 -1.78 0.12 14.79
N VAL A 98 -1.55 -0.77 13.83
CA VAL A 98 -2.63 -1.33 13.01
C VAL A 98 -3.58 -2.17 13.87
N THR A 99 -3.04 -3.00 14.78
CA THR A 99 -3.86 -3.78 15.71
C THR A 99 -4.67 -2.86 16.62
N GLY A 100 -4.06 -1.82 17.19
CA GLY A 100 -4.73 -0.83 18.02
C GLY A 100 -5.91 -0.18 17.30
N ALA A 101 -5.67 0.38 16.11
CA ALA A 101 -6.72 0.99 15.30
C ALA A 101 -7.90 0.03 15.07
N LEU A 102 -7.62 -1.21 14.69
CA LEU A 102 -8.66 -2.21 14.38
C LEU A 102 -9.40 -2.73 15.61
N VAL A 103 -8.70 -2.92 16.74
CA VAL A 103 -9.31 -3.42 17.98
C VAL A 103 -10.13 -2.33 18.67
N PHE A 104 -9.74 -1.06 18.57
CA PHE A 104 -10.44 0.07 19.18
C PHE A 104 -11.50 0.72 18.28
N GLY A 105 -11.95 0.01 17.24
CA GLY A 105 -13.19 0.33 16.54
C GLY A 105 -13.06 0.81 15.10
N GLN A 106 -11.84 1.00 14.57
CA GLN A 106 -11.67 1.30 13.15
C GLN A 106 -11.96 0.02 12.34
N PRO A 107 -12.88 0.05 11.35
CA PRO A 107 -13.26 -1.17 10.61
C PRO A 107 -12.13 -1.69 9.71
N SER A 108 -11.25 -0.79 9.26
CA SER A 108 -10.11 -1.12 8.42
C SER A 108 -9.06 -0.03 8.43
N VAL A 109 -7.78 -0.37 8.24
CA VAL A 109 -6.68 0.56 8.02
C VAL A 109 -6.35 0.64 6.54
N GLN A 110 -6.34 1.85 5.98
CA GLN A 110 -5.96 2.07 4.58
C GLN A 110 -4.44 1.98 4.41
N VAL A 111 -4.01 1.31 3.35
CA VAL A 111 -2.59 1.15 2.99
C VAL A 111 -2.43 1.62 1.54
N SER A 112 -1.70 2.73 1.37
CA SER A 112 -1.39 3.27 0.04
C SER A 112 0.07 3.03 -0.29
N ILE A 113 0.34 2.41 -1.42
CA ILE A 113 1.68 2.00 -1.85
C ILE A 113 2.00 2.70 -3.17
N TYR A 114 3.01 3.56 -3.12
CA TYR A 114 3.40 4.40 -4.26
C TYR A 114 4.82 4.03 -4.74
N PRO A 115 5.12 4.18 -6.04
CA PRO A 115 6.46 3.87 -6.60
C PRO A 115 7.56 4.75 -6.00
N PHE A 116 7.21 5.97 -5.61
CA PHE A 116 8.08 6.99 -5.04
C PHE A 116 7.20 8.10 -4.43
N ARG A 117 7.80 9.08 -3.74
CA ARG A 117 7.11 10.32 -3.38
C ARG A 117 6.64 11.01 -4.66
N MET A 118 5.34 11.09 -4.91
CA MET A 118 4.76 11.44 -6.22
C MET A 118 4.76 12.95 -6.53
N THR A 119 5.87 13.62 -6.21
CA THR A 119 6.10 15.02 -6.60
C THR A 119 6.14 15.15 -8.12
N ASP A 120 5.80 16.32 -8.65
CA ASP A 120 5.79 16.57 -10.10
C ASP A 120 7.17 16.36 -10.72
N ALA A 121 8.24 16.68 -9.98
CA ALA A 121 9.61 16.40 -10.40
C ALA A 121 9.88 14.90 -10.57
N ASN A 122 9.42 14.06 -9.61
CA ASN A 122 9.59 12.61 -9.70
C ASN A 122 8.72 12.00 -10.80
N MET A 123 7.50 12.51 -11.00
CA MET A 123 6.65 12.09 -12.12
C MET A 123 7.32 12.43 -13.46
N LYS A 124 7.86 13.65 -13.61
CA LYS A 124 8.59 14.08 -14.81
C LYS A 124 9.84 13.24 -15.05
N ARG A 125 10.57 12.87 -13.99
CA ARG A 125 11.76 12.02 -14.07
C ARG A 125 11.44 10.64 -14.67
N HIS A 126 10.26 10.10 -14.40
CA HIS A 126 9.85 8.77 -14.88
C HIS A 126 8.84 8.80 -16.03
N LYS A 127 8.73 9.92 -16.75
CA LYS A 127 7.73 10.11 -17.83
C LYS A 127 7.80 9.12 -19.00
N TYR A 128 8.90 8.39 -19.15
CA TYR A 128 9.07 7.37 -20.20
C TYR A 128 8.89 5.93 -19.68
N SER A 129 8.45 5.77 -18.43
CA SER A 129 8.14 4.46 -17.87
C SER A 129 6.89 3.87 -18.54
N ASN A 130 6.91 2.55 -18.77
CA ASN A 130 5.73 1.80 -19.22
C ASN A 130 4.56 1.87 -18.22
N PHE A 131 4.84 2.24 -16.96
CA PHE A 131 3.85 2.35 -15.89
C PHE A 131 3.38 3.79 -15.64
N LYS A 132 3.78 4.75 -16.48
CA LYS A 132 3.39 6.17 -16.33
C LYS A 132 1.87 6.32 -16.17
N ASP A 133 1.09 5.71 -17.05
CA ASP A 133 -0.37 5.87 -17.06
C ASP A 133 -1.05 5.25 -15.84
N PHE A 134 -0.42 4.23 -15.24
CA PHE A 134 -0.84 3.67 -13.96
C PHE A 134 -0.50 4.63 -12.81
N TRP A 135 0.71 5.20 -12.79
CA TRP A 135 1.12 6.16 -11.76
C TRP A 135 0.33 7.47 -11.82
N GLU A 136 -0.06 7.93 -12.99
CA GLU A 136 -0.97 9.08 -13.14
C GLU A 136 -2.33 8.83 -12.47
N GLN A 137 -2.77 7.58 -12.33
CA GLN A 137 -3.99 7.24 -11.60
C GLN A 137 -3.79 7.20 -10.08
N LEU A 138 -2.56 6.96 -9.58
CA LEU A 138 -2.25 7.00 -8.15
C LEU A 138 -2.07 8.42 -7.64
N LYS A 139 -1.50 9.31 -8.47
CA LYS A 139 -1.13 10.67 -8.08
C LYS A 139 -2.28 11.48 -7.44
N PRO A 140 -3.52 11.47 -7.95
CA PRO A 140 -4.61 12.21 -7.32
C PRO A 140 -4.86 11.81 -5.86
N GLY A 141 -4.71 10.52 -5.52
CA GLY A 141 -4.86 10.03 -4.15
C GLY A 141 -3.70 10.46 -3.26
N TYR A 142 -2.48 10.44 -3.79
CA TYR A 142 -1.29 10.95 -3.11
C TYR A 142 -1.43 12.45 -2.81
N ASP A 143 -1.73 13.25 -3.83
CA ASP A 143 -1.83 14.70 -3.73
C ASP A 143 -2.96 15.12 -2.78
N TYR A 144 -4.10 14.41 -2.81
CA TYR A 144 -5.21 14.66 -1.89
C TYR A 144 -4.79 14.47 -0.43
N PHE A 145 -4.10 13.36 -0.11
CA PHE A 145 -3.65 13.10 1.26
C PHE A 145 -2.61 14.13 1.71
N GLU A 146 -1.65 14.48 0.86
CA GLU A 146 -0.62 15.46 1.22
C GLU A 146 -1.17 16.86 1.46
N GLN A 147 -2.23 17.26 0.74
CA GLN A 147 -2.88 18.57 0.90
C GLN A 147 -3.84 18.63 2.09
N THR A 148 -4.63 17.57 2.29
CA THR A 148 -5.75 17.59 3.25
C THR A 148 -5.46 16.87 4.57
N ARG A 149 -4.40 16.06 4.60
CA ARG A 149 -4.09 15.12 5.68
C ARG A 149 -5.27 14.21 6.01
N LYS A 150 -6.05 13.86 4.98
CA LYS A 150 -7.17 12.91 5.08
C LYS A 150 -7.00 11.82 4.03
N PRO A 151 -7.26 10.54 4.39
CA PRO A 151 -7.24 9.47 3.42
C PRO A 151 -8.29 9.73 2.33
N PRO A 152 -7.95 9.59 1.04
CA PRO A 152 -8.91 9.71 -0.04
C PRO A 152 -9.92 8.56 -0.04
N THR A 153 -11.10 8.79 -0.62
CA THR A 153 -11.98 7.69 -1.01
C THR A 153 -11.56 7.25 -2.41
N VAL A 154 -11.18 5.98 -2.54
CA VAL A 154 -10.73 5.40 -3.80
C VAL A 154 -11.69 4.32 -4.26
N SER A 155 -12.13 4.42 -5.51
CA SER A 155 -12.95 3.42 -6.18
C SER A 155 -12.32 3.03 -7.52
N VAL A 156 -12.86 1.99 -8.16
CA VAL A 156 -12.43 1.56 -9.48
C VAL A 156 -13.61 1.60 -10.43
N VAL A 157 -13.51 2.39 -11.50
CA VAL A 157 -14.55 2.55 -12.52
C VAL A 157 -13.91 2.30 -13.87
N ASN A 158 -14.50 1.42 -14.68
CA ASN A 158 -13.98 1.03 -16.00
C ASN A 158 -12.49 0.65 -15.97
N GLY A 159 -12.06 -0.07 -14.92
CA GLY A 159 -10.66 -0.47 -14.75
C GLY A 159 -9.72 0.68 -14.42
N ARG A 160 -10.18 1.81 -13.87
CA ARG A 160 -9.30 2.93 -13.48
C ARG A 160 -9.58 3.38 -12.07
N TYR A 161 -8.54 3.79 -11.34
CA TYR A 161 -8.75 4.42 -10.04
C TYR A 161 -9.48 5.75 -10.22
N VAL A 162 -10.50 5.96 -9.39
CA VAL A 162 -11.22 7.22 -9.26
C VAL A 162 -11.12 7.65 -7.80
N VAL A 163 -10.58 8.85 -7.60
CA VAL A 163 -10.34 9.44 -6.29
C VAL A 163 -11.40 10.51 -6.05
N SER A 164 -12.13 10.40 -4.94
CA SER A 164 -13.06 11.41 -4.48
C SER A 164 -12.69 11.89 -3.08
N ALA A 165 -13.10 13.12 -2.75
CA ALA A 165 -12.99 13.62 -1.39
C ALA A 165 -13.75 12.69 -0.44
N SER A 166 -13.13 12.34 0.68
CA SER A 166 -13.80 11.62 1.75
C SER A 166 -14.84 12.55 2.38
N ARG A 167 -16.09 12.07 2.45
CA ARG A 167 -17.20 12.81 3.06
C ARG A 167 -17.01 12.95 4.56
#